data_AF-Q4TDM7-F1
#
_entry.id   AF-Q4TDM7-F1
#
_cell.length_a   1.000
_cell.length_b   1.000
_cell.length_c   1.000
_cell.angle_alpha   90.00
_cell.angle_beta   90.00
_cell.angle_gamma   90.00
#
_symmetry.space_group_name_H-M   'P 1'
#
loop_
_entity.id
_entity.type
_entity.pdbx_description
1 polymer ?
#
loop_
_entity_poly.entity_id
_entity_poly.type
_entity_poly.pdbx_seq_one_letter_code
_entity_poly.pdbx_strand_id
1 'polypeptide(L)'
;VSRFSVDEGRSWTVHNFTSTPVFVDGLLSEPGDETLVMTVFGHISYRSDWELVKVDFRQSFPQACSEDDYEPWQLTDPQGETCIMGQRRSFRRRKDGASCVKGRSFTSALSSHTCPCTDRDFSCDYGFERSRTGGGACLADFWLRPDSPPADCPLGQSYQSSSGYRKLASNRCEGGGSPQPSRGQHLCPLLPPAGLRVATQGQVLVVAPGEDVTFVVHQEQGHTSSTRYQVELGDGVRAVYQN
;
A
#
# COMPACT_ATOMS: atom_id res chain seq x y z
N VAL A 1 14.75 12.97 -36.69
CA VAL A 1 14.50 14.30 -36.05
C VAL A 1 14.10 14.06 -34.61
N SER A 2 14.83 14.59 -33.63
CA SER A 2 14.49 14.51 -32.21
C SER A 2 13.95 15.84 -31.71
N ARG A 3 13.09 15.81 -30.69
CA ARG A 3 12.64 16.97 -29.94
C ARG A 3 13.10 16.82 -28.51
N PHE A 4 13.68 17.87 -27.94
CA PHE A 4 14.06 17.90 -26.53
C PHE A 4 13.63 19.21 -25.89
N SER A 5 13.37 19.16 -24.58
CA SER A 5 12.99 20.30 -23.75
C SER A 5 13.86 20.34 -22.52
N VAL A 6 14.19 21.54 -22.07
CA VAL A 6 15.07 21.80 -20.91
C VAL A 6 14.35 22.58 -19.81
N ASP A 7 13.08 22.93 -20.03
CA ASP A 7 12.20 23.77 -19.21
C ASP A 7 10.90 23.03 -18.85
N GLU A 8 11.03 21.75 -18.54
CA GLU A 8 9.91 20.87 -18.11
C GLU A 8 8.77 20.78 -19.13
N GLY A 9 9.08 20.88 -20.43
CA GLY A 9 8.14 20.68 -21.53
C GLY A 9 7.45 21.95 -22.03
N ARG A 10 7.83 23.15 -21.53
CA ARG A 10 7.25 24.42 -21.96
C ARG A 10 7.69 24.81 -23.37
N SER A 11 8.95 24.59 -23.70
CA SER A 11 9.50 24.82 -25.03
C SER A 11 10.27 23.60 -25.53
N TRP A 12 10.27 23.42 -26.86
CA TRP A 12 10.85 22.25 -27.51
C TRP A 12 11.77 22.69 -28.64
N THR A 13 13.00 22.17 -28.61
CA THR A 13 14.00 22.38 -29.66
C THR A 13 14.09 21.13 -30.51
N VAL A 14 14.16 21.33 -31.83
CA VAL A 14 14.28 20.26 -32.82
C VAL A 14 15.75 20.08 -33.17
N HIS A 15 16.26 18.85 -33.10
CA HIS A 15 17.63 18.52 -33.47
C HIS A 15 17.71 17.32 -34.41
N ASN A 16 18.61 17.39 -35.39
CA ASN A 16 18.87 16.30 -36.32
C ASN A 16 20.07 15.49 -35.80
N PHE A 17 19.77 14.36 -35.13
CA PHE A 17 20.78 13.48 -34.54
C PHE A 17 21.44 12.53 -35.56
N THR A 18 20.84 12.33 -36.73
CA THR A 18 21.39 11.56 -37.86
C THR A 18 21.14 12.30 -39.17
N SER A 19 22.04 12.11 -40.14
CA SER A 19 21.85 12.57 -41.52
C SER A 19 20.94 11.62 -42.31
N THR A 20 21.01 10.32 -42.03
CA THR A 20 20.17 9.27 -42.61
C THR A 20 18.93 9.02 -41.74
N PRO A 21 17.75 8.80 -42.35
CA PRO A 21 16.57 8.40 -41.59
C PRO A 21 16.78 7.01 -41.00
N VAL A 22 16.47 6.86 -39.71
CA VAL A 22 16.58 5.60 -38.96
C VAL A 22 15.21 5.23 -38.40
N PHE A 23 14.83 3.97 -38.54
CA PHE A 23 13.69 3.40 -37.82
C PHE A 23 14.10 3.17 -36.37
N VAL A 24 13.45 3.88 -35.44
CA VAL A 24 13.81 3.85 -34.02
C VAL A 24 13.16 2.65 -33.36
N ASP A 25 13.97 1.73 -32.84
CA ASP A 25 13.51 0.56 -32.09
C ASP A 25 13.45 0.85 -30.59
N GLY A 26 14.34 1.73 -30.07
CA GLY A 26 14.27 2.14 -28.67
C GLY A 26 15.28 3.20 -28.24
N LEU A 27 15.19 3.56 -26.96
CA LEU A 27 16.01 4.55 -26.27
C LEU A 27 16.54 3.96 -24.96
N LEU A 28 17.80 4.25 -24.63
CA LEU A 28 18.43 3.87 -23.37
C LEU A 28 19.13 5.08 -22.74
N SER A 29 19.02 5.21 -21.42
CA SER A 29 19.84 6.10 -20.60
C SER A 29 20.95 5.32 -19.90
N GLU A 30 22.01 6.01 -19.50
CA GLU A 30 23.02 5.41 -18.62
C GLU A 30 22.41 5.08 -17.25
N PRO A 31 22.75 3.92 -16.66
CA PRO A 31 22.25 3.55 -15.33
C PRO A 31 22.52 4.64 -14.28
N GLY A 32 21.49 4.92 -13.48
CA GLY A 32 21.52 5.95 -12.45
C GLY A 32 20.80 7.24 -12.81
N ASP A 33 20.48 7.47 -14.10
CA ASP A 33 19.72 8.65 -14.59
C ASP A 33 20.28 10.02 -14.13
N GLU A 34 21.57 10.03 -13.77
CA GLU A 34 22.31 11.23 -13.33
C GLU A 34 23.13 11.84 -14.48
N THR A 35 23.33 11.09 -15.57
CA THR A 35 24.08 11.56 -16.73
C THR A 35 23.14 11.96 -17.84
N LEU A 36 23.64 12.81 -18.73
CA LEU A 36 22.88 13.33 -19.86
C LEU A 36 23.23 12.63 -21.17
N VAL A 37 23.60 11.35 -21.08
CA VAL A 37 23.92 10.51 -22.24
C VAL A 37 22.73 9.62 -22.56
N MET A 38 22.20 9.78 -23.77
CA MET A 38 21.12 8.97 -24.31
C MET A 38 21.64 8.18 -25.51
N THR A 39 21.27 6.91 -25.60
CA THR A 39 21.56 6.07 -26.74
C THR A 39 20.26 5.74 -27.46
N VAL A 40 20.20 6.12 -28.73
CA VAL A 40 19.12 5.73 -29.65
C VAL A 40 19.61 4.53 -30.43
N PHE A 41 18.82 3.46 -30.53
CA PHE A 41 19.16 2.31 -31.35
C PHE A 41 18.03 1.96 -32.31
N GLY A 42 18.40 1.51 -33.50
CA GLY A 42 17.46 1.28 -34.58
C GLY A 42 18.13 0.73 -35.83
N HIS A 43 17.40 0.75 -36.95
CA HIS A 43 17.89 0.28 -38.25
C HIS A 43 17.68 1.32 -39.36
N ILE A 44 18.67 1.44 -40.26
CA ILE A 44 18.71 2.49 -41.30
C ILE A 44 17.82 2.13 -42.51
N SER A 45 17.55 0.84 -42.72
CA SER A 45 16.77 0.35 -43.86
C SER A 45 16.24 -1.07 -43.63
N TYR A 46 15.49 -1.60 -44.60
CA TYR A 46 15.05 -3.01 -44.65
C TYR A 46 16.19 -4.04 -44.58
N ARG A 47 17.47 -3.65 -44.66
CA ARG A 47 18.62 -4.57 -44.65
C ARG A 47 19.10 -5.00 -43.24
N SER A 48 18.38 -4.66 -42.18
CA SER A 48 18.66 -5.13 -40.81
C SER A 48 20.02 -4.72 -40.23
N ASP A 49 20.68 -3.72 -40.81
CA ASP A 49 21.89 -3.14 -40.25
C ASP A 49 21.53 -2.24 -39.06
N TRP A 50 22.02 -2.61 -37.88
CA TRP A 50 21.82 -1.87 -36.64
C TRP A 50 22.69 -0.63 -36.60
N GLU A 51 22.10 0.49 -36.19
CA GLU A 51 22.81 1.73 -35.90
C GLU A 51 22.52 2.15 -34.46
N LEU A 52 23.57 2.58 -33.76
CA LEU A 52 23.49 3.15 -32.43
C LEU A 52 23.98 4.58 -32.48
N VAL A 53 23.12 5.51 -32.04
CA VAL A 53 23.42 6.93 -31.98
C VAL A 53 23.52 7.35 -30.52
N LYS A 54 24.73 7.73 -30.12
CA LYS A 54 24.97 8.31 -28.80
C LYS A 54 24.77 9.83 -28.87
N VAL A 55 23.83 10.33 -28.07
CA VAL A 55 23.57 11.75 -27.89
C VAL A 55 24.08 12.17 -26.52
N ASP A 56 24.99 13.15 -26.47
CA ASP A 56 25.60 13.64 -25.24
C ASP A 56 25.23 15.10 -25.00
N PHE A 57 24.28 15.34 -24.09
CA PHE A 57 23.84 16.70 -23.75
C PHE A 57 24.75 17.38 -22.71
N ARG A 58 25.82 16.74 -22.21
CA ARG A 58 26.73 17.35 -21.22
C ARG A 58 27.45 18.59 -21.77
N GLN A 59 27.62 18.68 -23.10
CA GLN A 59 28.21 19.87 -23.72
C GLN A 59 27.33 21.11 -23.58
N SER A 60 26.01 20.94 -23.53
CA SER A 60 25.06 22.04 -23.34
C SER A 60 24.90 22.43 -21.87
N PHE A 61 25.30 21.54 -20.94
CA PHE A 61 25.19 21.75 -19.49
C PHE A 61 26.52 21.36 -18.82
N PRO A 62 27.58 22.17 -18.95
CA PRO A 62 28.90 21.81 -18.45
C PRO A 62 29.04 21.94 -16.93
N GLN A 63 28.15 22.70 -16.28
CA GLN A 63 28.23 23.02 -14.84
C GLN A 63 27.21 22.23 -14.03
N ALA A 64 27.60 21.81 -12.83
CA ALA A 64 26.69 21.28 -11.83
C ALA A 64 25.87 22.43 -11.21
N CYS A 65 24.60 22.18 -10.90
CA CYS A 65 23.76 23.18 -10.25
C CYS A 65 24.22 23.47 -8.82
N SER A 66 24.22 24.74 -8.46
CA SER A 66 24.37 25.24 -7.10
C SER A 66 23.02 25.36 -6.40
N GLU A 67 23.02 25.62 -5.09
CA GLU A 67 21.76 25.85 -4.34
C GLU A 67 20.97 27.06 -4.87
N ASP A 68 21.65 28.07 -5.42
CA ASP A 68 21.04 29.29 -5.96
C ASP A 68 20.32 29.07 -7.30
N ASP A 69 20.61 27.96 -7.99
CA ASP A 69 19.97 27.58 -9.26
C ASP A 69 18.58 26.95 -9.05
N TYR A 70 18.22 26.69 -7.80
CA TYR A 70 16.94 26.11 -7.41
C TYR A 70 16.00 27.15 -6.81
N GLU A 71 14.71 26.90 -6.99
CA GLU A 71 13.62 27.60 -6.30
C GLU A 71 12.77 26.59 -5.52
N PRO A 72 12.20 26.98 -4.37
CA PRO A 72 11.29 26.13 -3.62
C PRO A 72 9.97 25.98 -4.38
N TRP A 73 9.57 24.74 -4.63
CA TRP A 73 8.25 24.39 -5.13
C TRP A 73 7.47 23.66 -4.05
N GLN A 74 6.39 24.27 -3.59
CA GLN A 74 5.52 23.68 -2.58
C GLN A 74 4.59 22.65 -3.22
N LEU A 75 4.53 21.44 -2.67
CA LEU A 75 3.55 20.44 -3.11
C LEU A 75 2.16 20.85 -2.61
N THR A 76 1.23 20.99 -3.55
CA THR A 76 -0.18 21.27 -3.30
C THR A 76 -1.06 20.30 -4.07
N ASP A 77 -2.25 20.03 -3.54
CA ASP A 77 -3.29 19.34 -4.28
C ASP A 77 -3.99 20.31 -5.28
N PRO A 78 -4.92 19.82 -6.12
CA PRO A 78 -5.67 20.67 -7.05
C PRO A 78 -6.55 21.74 -6.37
N GLN A 79 -6.84 21.59 -5.07
CA GLN A 79 -7.62 22.51 -4.26
C GLN A 79 -6.74 23.56 -3.56
N GLY A 80 -5.42 23.44 -3.67
CA GLY A 80 -4.45 24.34 -3.04
C GLY A 80 -4.06 23.94 -1.61
N GLU A 81 -4.49 22.78 -1.12
CA GLU A 81 -4.09 22.27 0.20
C GLU A 81 -2.62 21.87 0.19
N THR A 82 -1.88 22.37 1.17
CA THR A 82 -0.44 22.10 1.31
C THR A 82 -0.15 20.90 2.20
N CYS A 83 -1.13 20.46 2.99
CA CYS A 83 -0.96 19.35 3.91
C CYS A 83 -1.44 18.05 3.27
N ILE A 84 -0.51 17.27 2.74
CA ILE A 84 -0.81 16.01 2.05
C ILE A 84 -0.21 14.88 2.88
N MET A 85 -1.04 13.89 3.23
CA MET A 85 -0.64 12.78 4.11
C MET A 85 -0.07 13.25 5.46
N GLY A 86 -0.65 14.33 6.01
CA GLY A 86 -0.22 14.91 7.28
C GLY A 86 1.12 15.66 7.22
N GLN A 87 1.62 15.98 6.03
CA GLN A 87 2.89 16.69 5.86
C GLN A 87 2.79 17.80 4.80
N ARG A 88 3.41 18.94 5.10
CA ARG A 88 3.71 19.99 4.13
C ARG A 88 5.10 19.74 3.57
N ARG A 89 5.18 19.41 2.28
CA ARG A 89 6.43 19.10 1.59
C ARG A 89 6.78 20.18 0.59
N SER A 90 8.03 20.63 0.63
CA SER A 90 8.60 21.49 -0.41
C SER A 90 9.73 20.75 -1.10
N PHE A 91 9.86 20.97 -2.41
CA PHE A 91 10.89 20.37 -3.24
C PHE A 91 11.70 21.44 -3.94
N ARG A 92 12.91 21.08 -4.38
CA ARG A 92 13.77 21.92 -5.20
C ARG A 92 13.36 21.77 -6.66
N ARG A 93 12.96 22.87 -7.30
CA ARG A 93 12.76 22.97 -8.75
C ARG A 93 13.90 23.78 -9.36
N ARG A 94 14.46 23.34 -10.48
CA ARG A 94 15.49 24.12 -11.19
C ARG A 94 14.81 25.33 -11.83
N LYS A 95 15.38 26.53 -11.69
CA LYS A 95 14.85 27.74 -12.33
C LYS A 95 14.89 27.59 -13.85
N ASP A 96 13.91 28.14 -14.55
CA ASP A 96 13.80 28.04 -16.02
C ASP A 96 15.04 28.59 -16.76
N GLY A 97 15.74 29.57 -16.17
CA GLY A 97 16.97 30.16 -16.74
C GLY A 97 18.28 29.49 -16.32
N ALA A 98 18.24 28.49 -15.42
CA ALA A 98 19.45 27.86 -14.90
C ALA A 98 19.91 26.71 -15.82
N SER A 99 21.02 26.95 -16.53
CA SER A 99 21.62 25.98 -17.46
C SER A 99 22.68 25.13 -16.77
N CYS A 100 22.25 24.23 -15.90
CA CYS A 100 23.11 23.36 -15.09
C CYS A 100 22.57 21.92 -14.94
N VAL A 101 23.43 20.96 -14.60
CA VAL A 101 23.07 19.54 -14.38
C VAL A 101 22.76 19.29 -12.92
N LYS A 102 21.66 18.57 -12.64
CA LYS A 102 21.37 18.05 -11.29
C LYS A 102 22.44 17.01 -10.95
N GLY A 103 23.29 17.31 -9.98
CA GLY A 103 24.41 16.43 -9.60
C GLY A 103 23.94 15.10 -8.97
N ARG A 104 24.88 14.15 -8.83
CA ARG A 104 24.63 12.80 -8.26
C ARG A 104 24.05 12.80 -6.85
N SER A 105 24.35 13.83 -6.06
CA SER A 105 23.87 13.99 -4.70
C SER A 105 22.60 14.85 -4.60
N PHE A 106 21.86 15.04 -5.71
CA PHE A 106 20.68 15.89 -5.71
C PHE A 106 19.56 15.29 -4.85
N THR A 107 19.22 15.98 -3.77
CA THR A 107 18.03 15.69 -2.96
C THR A 107 16.89 16.60 -3.39
N SER A 108 15.81 16.00 -3.90
CA SER A 108 14.63 16.76 -4.32
C SER A 108 13.88 17.38 -3.14
N ALA A 109 13.83 16.70 -1.99
CA ALA A 109 13.15 17.17 -0.80
C ALA A 109 13.93 18.33 -0.15
N LEU A 110 13.29 19.50 -0.06
CA LEU A 110 13.86 20.68 0.58
C LEU A 110 13.44 20.76 2.05
N SER A 111 12.13 20.68 2.32
CA SER A 111 11.60 20.68 3.68
C SER A 111 10.37 19.79 3.81
N SER A 112 10.18 19.26 5.01
CA SER A 112 9.02 18.45 5.38
C SER A 112 8.58 18.82 6.79
N HIS A 113 7.40 19.43 6.92
CA HIS A 113 6.82 19.81 8.20
C HIS A 113 5.55 19.02 8.47
N THR A 114 5.40 18.51 9.70
CA THR A 114 4.21 17.79 10.12
C THR A 114 3.03 18.74 10.33
N CYS A 115 1.83 18.29 9.97
CA CYS A 115 0.57 19.01 10.22
C CYS A 115 -0.21 18.43 11.40
N PRO A 116 -1.10 19.23 12.02
CA PRO A 116 -2.16 18.68 12.87
C PRO A 116 -3.04 17.71 12.10
N CYS A 117 -3.46 16.61 12.74
CA CYS A 117 -4.41 15.68 12.13
C CYS A 117 -5.80 16.31 12.00
N THR A 118 -6.44 16.01 10.88
CA THR A 118 -7.81 16.43 10.53
C THR A 118 -8.67 15.21 10.20
N ASP A 119 -9.98 15.38 10.05
CA ASP A 119 -10.90 14.29 9.68
C ASP A 119 -10.53 13.62 8.34
N ARG A 120 -9.85 14.35 7.44
CA ARG A 120 -9.39 13.84 6.14
C ARG A 120 -8.21 12.86 6.26
N ASP A 121 -7.49 12.88 7.38
CA ASP A 121 -6.36 11.99 7.65
C ASP A 121 -6.80 10.61 8.16
N PHE A 122 -8.11 10.40 8.31
CA PHE A 122 -8.72 9.16 8.77
C PHE A 122 -9.61 8.52 7.70
N SER A 123 -9.65 7.19 7.72
CA SER A 123 -10.53 6.35 6.91
C SER A 123 -11.40 5.48 7.81
N CYS A 124 -12.50 4.96 7.28
CA CYS A 124 -13.31 4.01 8.03
C CYS A 124 -12.52 2.72 8.27
N ASP A 125 -12.63 2.19 9.48
CA ASP A 125 -12.02 0.91 9.86
C ASP A 125 -12.84 -0.27 9.32
N TYR A 126 -12.33 -1.48 9.51
CA TYR A 126 -12.99 -2.70 9.04
C TYR A 126 -14.44 -2.81 9.51
N GLY A 127 -15.36 -3.01 8.56
CA GLY A 127 -16.80 -3.13 8.81
C GLY A 127 -17.52 -1.81 9.12
N PHE A 128 -16.87 -0.67 8.88
CA PHE A 128 -17.50 0.64 8.90
C PHE A 128 -17.52 1.26 7.51
N GLU A 129 -18.63 1.88 7.13
CA GLU A 129 -18.80 2.58 5.86
C GLU A 129 -19.13 4.06 6.08
N ARG A 130 -18.74 4.91 5.12
CA ARG A 130 -19.07 6.34 5.15
C ARG A 130 -20.56 6.55 4.88
N SER A 131 -21.24 7.16 5.84
CA SER A 131 -22.63 7.57 5.68
C SER A 131 -22.78 8.66 4.61
N ARG A 132 -23.68 8.44 3.65
CA ARG A 132 -24.03 9.41 2.61
C ARG A 132 -24.92 10.54 3.14
N THR A 133 -25.67 10.28 4.21
CA THR A 133 -26.69 11.18 4.77
C THR A 133 -26.23 11.89 6.04
N GLY A 134 -25.22 11.35 6.74
CA GLY A 134 -24.71 11.84 8.03
C GLY A 134 -23.33 12.49 7.94
N GLY A 135 -23.14 13.46 7.03
CA GLY A 135 -21.93 14.29 6.99
C GLY A 135 -20.61 13.55 6.72
N GLY A 136 -20.65 12.31 6.21
CA GLY A 136 -19.46 11.50 5.93
C GLY A 136 -18.90 10.71 7.12
N ALA A 137 -19.63 10.64 8.25
CA ALA A 137 -19.23 9.83 9.39
C ALA A 137 -19.16 8.33 9.06
N CYS A 138 -18.21 7.62 9.67
CA CYS A 138 -18.07 6.17 9.56
C CYS A 138 -19.06 5.48 10.50
N LEU A 139 -19.99 4.70 9.94
CA LEU A 139 -21.00 3.93 10.67
C LEU A 139 -20.77 2.44 10.47
N ALA A 140 -21.01 1.65 11.50
CA ALA A 140 -20.92 0.19 11.40
C ALA A 140 -21.93 -0.33 10.37
N ASP A 141 -21.46 -1.21 9.49
CA ASP A 141 -22.28 -1.86 8.49
C ASP A 141 -23.20 -2.92 9.13
N PHE A 142 -24.26 -3.34 8.45
CA PHE A 142 -25.35 -4.14 9.01
C PHE A 142 -24.91 -5.50 9.58
N TRP A 143 -23.79 -6.05 9.09
CA TRP A 143 -23.25 -7.34 9.51
C TRP A 143 -22.26 -7.23 10.67
N LEU A 144 -21.72 -6.03 10.93
CA LEU A 144 -20.75 -5.83 12.00
C LEU A 144 -21.49 -5.56 13.32
N ARG A 145 -21.10 -6.29 14.36
CA ARG A 145 -21.47 -5.96 15.74
C ARG A 145 -20.24 -5.37 16.44
N PRO A 146 -20.15 -4.04 16.65
CA PRO A 146 -18.95 -3.40 17.19
C PRO A 146 -18.51 -3.94 18.56
N ASP A 147 -19.47 -4.40 19.36
CA ASP A 147 -19.20 -4.96 20.70
C ASP A 147 -18.81 -6.44 20.67
N SER A 148 -18.82 -7.10 19.51
CA SER A 148 -18.47 -8.52 19.41
C SER A 148 -16.96 -8.73 19.57
N PRO A 149 -16.53 -9.74 20.36
CA PRO A 149 -15.13 -10.10 20.48
C PRO A 149 -14.59 -10.68 19.15
N PRO A 150 -13.27 -10.56 18.89
CA PRO A 150 -12.64 -11.21 17.75
C PRO A 150 -12.77 -12.75 17.84
N ALA A 151 -12.72 -13.42 16.68
CA ALA A 151 -12.84 -14.89 16.62
C ALA A 151 -11.76 -15.60 17.44
N ASP A 152 -10.52 -15.09 17.39
CA ASP A 152 -9.39 -15.56 18.19
C ASP A 152 -9.18 -14.65 19.40
N CYS A 153 -10.10 -14.69 20.36
CA CYS A 153 -9.97 -13.96 21.63
C CYS A 153 -9.58 -14.92 22.77
N PRO A 154 -8.29 -15.16 23.05
CA PRO A 154 -7.87 -16.07 24.12
C PRO A 154 -8.32 -15.58 25.52
N LEU A 155 -8.74 -16.53 26.37
CA LEU A 155 -9.17 -16.26 27.74
C LEU A 155 -8.08 -15.53 28.54
N GLY A 156 -8.49 -14.48 29.26
CA GLY A 156 -7.60 -13.68 30.10
C GLY A 156 -6.80 -12.61 29.35
N GLN A 157 -6.87 -12.57 28.02
CA GLN A 157 -6.34 -11.45 27.25
C GLN A 157 -7.38 -10.33 27.10
N SER A 158 -6.92 -9.20 26.58
CA SER A 158 -7.76 -8.06 26.24
C SER A 158 -7.68 -7.76 24.75
N TYR A 159 -8.79 -7.31 24.18
CA TYR A 159 -8.88 -6.84 22.82
C TYR A 159 -9.23 -5.36 22.79
N GLN A 160 -8.86 -4.69 21.70
CA GLN A 160 -9.23 -3.29 21.47
C GLN A 160 -10.40 -3.24 20.50
N SER A 161 -11.51 -2.65 20.93
CA SER A 161 -12.62 -2.34 20.03
C SER A 161 -12.24 -1.19 19.09
N SER A 162 -12.76 -1.23 17.88
CA SER A 162 -12.59 -0.13 16.93
C SER A 162 -13.62 0.95 17.20
N SER A 163 -13.20 2.22 17.17
CA SER A 163 -14.10 3.38 17.17
C SER A 163 -14.72 3.64 15.79
N GLY A 164 -14.40 2.81 14.79
CA GLY A 164 -14.86 2.94 13.41
C GLY A 164 -13.99 3.80 12.51
N TYR A 165 -12.97 4.45 13.06
CA TYR A 165 -12.00 5.24 12.33
C TYR A 165 -10.59 4.69 12.53
N ARG A 166 -9.80 4.73 11.45
CA ARG A 166 -8.38 4.43 11.49
C ARG A 166 -7.59 5.52 10.76
N LYS A 167 -6.42 5.87 11.30
CA LYS A 167 -5.50 6.79 10.62
C LYS A 167 -5.07 6.19 9.29
N LEU A 168 -4.99 7.00 8.23
CA LEU A 168 -4.49 6.56 6.94
C LEU A 168 -3.07 5.99 7.09
N ALA A 169 -2.83 4.85 6.44
CA ALA A 169 -1.51 4.21 6.46
C ALA A 169 -0.46 5.19 5.92
N SER A 170 0.71 5.23 6.58
CA SER A 170 1.81 6.14 6.27
C SER A 170 1.52 7.65 6.43
N ASN A 171 0.35 8.04 6.94
CA ASN A 171 0.06 9.42 7.28
C ASN A 171 0.82 9.84 8.54
N ARG A 172 1.55 10.96 8.45
CA ARG A 172 2.47 11.42 9.49
C ARG A 172 1.94 12.61 10.28
N CYS A 173 0.66 12.96 10.18
CA CYS A 173 0.09 14.05 10.99
C CYS A 173 0.30 13.79 12.50
N GLU A 174 0.48 14.85 13.28
CA GLU A 174 0.73 14.79 14.73
C GLU A 174 -0.18 15.78 15.45
N GLY A 175 -0.70 15.38 16.60
CA GLY A 175 -1.69 16.18 17.32
C GLY A 175 -2.98 16.36 16.52
N GLY A 176 -3.78 17.36 16.91
CA GLY A 176 -5.14 17.51 16.41
C GLY A 176 -6.15 16.59 17.13
N GLY A 177 -7.44 16.81 16.87
CA GLY A 177 -8.50 15.97 17.41
C GLY A 177 -8.66 14.71 16.57
N SER A 178 -8.62 13.53 17.18
CA SER A 178 -9.20 12.34 16.54
C SER A 178 -10.70 12.56 16.38
N PRO A 179 -11.33 12.09 15.28
CA PRO A 179 -12.77 12.26 15.08
C PRO A 179 -13.62 11.72 16.22
N GLN A 180 -13.12 10.81 17.08
CA GLN A 180 -13.86 10.27 18.23
C GLN A 180 -12.94 9.50 19.23
N PRO A 181 -13.47 9.05 20.40
CA PRO A 181 -12.67 8.72 21.58
C PRO A 181 -11.87 7.42 21.46
N SER A 182 -10.92 7.29 22.39
CA SER A 182 -10.02 6.15 22.58
C SER A 182 -10.70 4.79 22.43
N ARG A 183 -10.03 3.88 21.70
CA ARG A 183 -10.36 2.45 21.65
C ARG A 183 -10.65 1.91 23.05
N GLY A 184 -11.82 1.33 23.26
CA GLY A 184 -12.15 0.64 24.50
C GLY A 184 -11.30 -0.63 24.61
N GLN A 185 -10.56 -0.78 25.70
CA GLN A 185 -9.91 -2.05 26.00
C GLN A 185 -10.91 -2.94 26.74
N HIS A 186 -11.24 -4.08 26.15
CA HIS A 186 -12.20 -5.04 26.69
C HIS A 186 -11.48 -6.34 27.02
N LEU A 187 -11.96 -7.04 28.05
CA LEU A 187 -11.48 -8.39 28.35
C LEU A 187 -12.14 -9.39 27.39
N CYS A 188 -11.37 -10.38 26.92
CA CYS A 188 -11.91 -11.46 26.11
C CYS A 188 -12.93 -12.28 26.94
N PRO A 189 -14.21 -12.32 26.52
CA PRO A 189 -15.20 -13.18 27.16
C PRO A 189 -14.96 -14.65 26.81
N LEU A 190 -15.60 -15.55 27.55
CA LEU A 190 -15.67 -16.95 27.17
C LEU A 190 -16.50 -17.09 25.89
N LEU A 191 -15.85 -17.47 24.78
CA LEU A 191 -16.51 -17.68 23.50
C LEU A 191 -17.27 -19.03 23.47
N PRO A 192 -18.55 -19.05 23.04
CA PRO A 192 -19.30 -20.30 22.88
C PRO A 192 -18.71 -21.17 21.76
N PRO A 193 -18.76 -22.50 21.88
CA PRO A 193 -18.30 -23.40 20.82
C PRO A 193 -19.20 -23.27 19.58
N ALA A 194 -18.59 -23.05 18.41
CA ALA A 194 -19.29 -22.98 17.13
C ALA A 194 -18.50 -23.66 16.00
N GLY A 195 -19.22 -24.05 14.94
CA GLY A 195 -18.65 -24.76 13.79
C GLY A 195 -18.13 -26.16 14.13
N LEU A 196 -18.82 -26.89 15.01
CA LEU A 196 -18.47 -28.26 15.36
C LEU A 196 -18.69 -29.18 14.15
N ARG A 197 -17.65 -29.91 13.75
CA ARG A 197 -17.68 -30.89 12.65
C ARG A 197 -17.05 -32.19 13.11
N VAL A 198 -17.59 -33.31 12.64
CA VAL A 198 -17.02 -34.64 12.87
C VAL A 198 -16.72 -35.26 11.52
N ALA A 199 -15.51 -35.80 11.36
CA ALA A 199 -15.10 -36.49 10.15
C ALA A 199 -14.36 -37.78 10.52
N THR A 200 -14.39 -38.78 9.65
CA THR A 200 -13.51 -39.94 9.76
C THR A 200 -12.14 -39.60 9.18
N GLN A 201 -11.09 -40.20 9.74
CA GLN A 201 -9.74 -40.07 9.19
C GLN A 201 -9.74 -40.58 7.74
N GLY A 202 -9.40 -39.70 6.78
CA GLY A 202 -9.45 -40.01 5.35
C GLY A 202 -10.83 -39.87 4.67
N GLN A 203 -11.83 -39.28 5.33
CA GLN A 203 -13.19 -39.09 4.79
C GLN A 203 -13.87 -40.41 4.34
N VAL A 204 -13.53 -41.51 4.99
CA VAL A 204 -14.09 -42.84 4.72
C VAL A 204 -15.54 -42.89 5.21
N LEU A 205 -16.48 -43.16 4.30
CA LEU A 205 -17.92 -43.28 4.59
C LEU A 205 -18.40 -44.74 4.69
N VAL A 206 -17.56 -45.70 4.26
CA VAL A 206 -17.88 -47.13 4.23
C VAL A 206 -16.74 -47.87 4.92
N VAL A 207 -17.06 -48.68 5.93
CA VAL A 207 -16.10 -49.42 6.74
C VAL A 207 -16.60 -50.85 6.87
N ALA A 208 -15.71 -51.84 6.74
CA ALA A 208 -16.06 -53.24 6.99
C ALA A 208 -16.08 -53.57 8.49
N PRO A 209 -16.91 -54.52 8.94
CA PRO A 209 -16.89 -54.96 10.34
C PRO A 209 -15.50 -55.46 10.76
N GLY A 210 -14.98 -54.94 11.87
CA GLY A 210 -13.66 -55.31 12.40
C GLY A 210 -12.49 -54.42 11.94
N GLU A 211 -12.74 -53.39 11.15
CA GLU A 211 -11.73 -52.37 10.81
C GLU A 211 -11.69 -51.22 11.83
N ASP A 212 -10.49 -50.66 12.03
CA ASP A 212 -10.28 -49.53 12.94
C ASP A 212 -10.81 -48.23 12.32
N VAL A 213 -11.76 -47.57 13.00
CA VAL A 213 -12.32 -46.28 12.60
C VAL A 213 -11.84 -45.18 13.54
N THR A 214 -11.18 -44.17 12.98
CA THR A 214 -10.78 -42.98 13.72
C THR A 214 -11.70 -41.81 13.40
N PHE A 215 -12.34 -41.24 14.41
CA PHE A 215 -13.15 -40.03 14.30
C PHE A 215 -12.33 -38.81 14.75
N VAL A 216 -12.39 -37.75 13.95
CA VAL A 216 -11.74 -36.45 14.21
C VAL A 216 -12.83 -35.41 14.41
N VAL A 217 -12.80 -34.74 15.56
CA VAL A 217 -13.72 -33.65 15.91
C VAL A 217 -12.99 -32.33 15.70
N HIS A 218 -13.58 -31.43 14.91
CA HIS A 218 -13.07 -30.09 14.63
C HIS A 218 -14.04 -29.05 15.18
N GLN A 219 -13.51 -28.03 15.85
CA GLN A 219 -14.27 -26.89 16.35
C GLN A 219 -13.65 -25.61 15.75
N GLU A 220 -14.47 -24.78 15.10
CA GLU A 220 -14.00 -23.56 14.42
C GLU A 220 -13.84 -22.38 15.38
N GLN A 221 -14.73 -22.25 16.37
CA GLN A 221 -14.71 -21.14 17.34
C GLN A 221 -14.99 -21.64 18.75
N GLY A 222 -14.54 -20.88 19.75
CA GLY A 222 -14.71 -21.19 21.17
C GLY A 222 -13.50 -21.92 21.78
N HIS A 223 -13.44 -21.97 23.10
CA HIS A 223 -12.29 -22.52 23.83
C HIS A 223 -12.42 -24.03 24.05
N THR A 224 -11.48 -24.82 23.56
CA THR A 224 -11.49 -26.28 23.70
C THR A 224 -11.24 -26.75 25.14
N SER A 225 -10.43 -26.02 25.92
CA SER A 225 -10.09 -26.36 27.31
C SER A 225 -11.28 -26.30 28.28
N SER A 226 -12.28 -25.45 28.01
CA SER A 226 -13.50 -25.34 28.81
C SER A 226 -14.68 -26.11 28.23
N THR A 227 -14.50 -26.80 27.10
CA THR A 227 -15.59 -27.47 26.38
C THR A 227 -15.62 -28.95 26.71
N ARG A 228 -16.82 -29.48 27.00
CA ARG A 228 -17.08 -30.91 27.18
C ARG A 228 -17.70 -31.48 25.92
N TYR A 229 -17.13 -32.57 25.41
CA TYR A 229 -17.58 -33.26 24.21
C TYR A 229 -18.28 -34.56 24.59
N GLN A 230 -19.59 -34.61 24.45
CA GLN A 230 -20.37 -35.83 24.62
C GLN A 230 -20.50 -36.54 23.27
N VAL A 231 -20.15 -37.82 23.21
CA VAL A 231 -20.13 -38.64 21.98
C VAL A 231 -20.99 -39.88 22.18
N GLU A 232 -21.86 -40.16 21.21
CA GLU A 232 -22.65 -41.39 21.10
C GLU A 232 -22.51 -41.95 19.68
N LEU A 233 -22.00 -43.18 19.55
CA LEU A 233 -21.65 -43.78 18.25
C LEU A 233 -22.81 -44.60 17.62
N GLY A 234 -23.97 -44.65 18.28
CA GLY A 234 -25.17 -45.34 17.78
C GLY A 234 -25.20 -46.86 18.04
N ASP A 235 -24.11 -47.44 18.52
CA ASP A 235 -23.95 -48.85 18.93
C ASP A 235 -24.12 -49.05 20.45
N GLY A 236 -24.57 -48.01 21.16
CA GLY A 236 -24.71 -47.98 22.61
C GLY A 236 -23.47 -47.48 23.35
N VAL A 237 -22.35 -47.24 22.66
CA VAL A 237 -21.16 -46.61 23.27
C VAL A 237 -21.41 -45.13 23.50
N ARG A 238 -21.22 -44.70 24.75
CA ARG A 238 -21.33 -43.30 25.17
C ARG A 238 -20.08 -42.90 25.95
N ALA A 239 -19.48 -41.79 25.55
CA ALA A 239 -18.29 -41.26 26.21
C ALA A 239 -18.36 -39.74 26.33
N VAL A 240 -17.71 -39.20 27.35
CA VAL A 240 -17.56 -37.76 27.55
C VAL A 240 -16.07 -37.46 27.60
N TYR A 241 -15.63 -36.56 26.74
CA TYR A 241 -14.25 -36.11 26.63
C TYR A 241 -14.14 -34.65 27.04
N GLN A 242 -13.01 -34.29 27.64
CA GLN A 242 -12.62 -32.92 27.91
C GLN A 242 -11.10 -32.84 27.70
N ASN A 243 -10.65 -31.74 27.12
CA ASN A 243 -9.23 -31.47 26.91
C ASN A 243 -8.61 -30.80 28.14
#